data_AF-A0A545U8Z6-F1
#
_entry.id   AF-A0A545U8Z6-F1
#
_cell.length_a   1.000
_cell.length_b   1.000
_cell.length_c   1.000
_cell.angle_alpha   90.00
_cell.angle_beta   90.00
_cell.angle_gamma   90.00
#
_symmetry.space_group_name_H-M   'P 1'
#
loop_
_entity.id
_entity.type
_entity.pdbx_description
1 polymer ?
#
loop_
_entity_poly.entity_id
_entity_poly.type
_entity_poly.pdbx_seq_one_letter_code
_entity_poly.pdbx_strand_id
1 'polypeptide(L)'
;MEIQSATKELLRIASEYRKTDDIPDGGYVAVHNLKVVGWSRDVKGKSHELLPGTWAVDALGHKFLAIGGNDYDGVKEWQMISHTS
;
A
#
# COMPACT_ATOMS: atom_id res chain seq x y z
N MET A 1 -3.34 -12.14 17.38
CA MET A 1 -3.39 -10.69 17.73
C MET A 1 -2.22 -9.90 17.13
N GLU A 2 -1.46 -10.43 16.17
CA GLU A 2 -0.34 -9.70 15.52
C GLU A 2 -0.73 -8.98 14.22
N ILE A 3 -1.68 -9.54 13.45
CA ILE A 3 -2.14 -9.00 12.17
C ILE A 3 -2.81 -7.61 12.33
N GLN A 4 -3.56 -7.41 13.43
CA GLN A 4 -4.24 -6.14 13.70
C GLN A 4 -3.24 -5.01 14.04
N SER A 5 -2.18 -5.31 14.80
CA SER A 5 -1.12 -4.34 15.13
C SER A 5 -0.32 -3.93 13.90
N ALA A 6 0.05 -4.89 13.05
CA ALA A 6 0.75 -4.61 11.78
C ALA A 6 -0.10 -3.75 10.83
N THR A 7 -1.40 -3.99 10.79
CA THR A 7 -2.35 -3.20 9.98
C THR A 7 -2.50 -1.78 10.50
N LYS A 8 -2.55 -1.59 11.82
CA LYS A 8 -2.61 -0.27 12.45
C LYS A 8 -1.35 0.54 12.16
N GLU A 9 -0.19 -0.11 12.23
CA GLU A 9 1.10 0.54 11.92
C GLU A 9 1.20 0.93 10.44
N LEU A 10 0.74 0.08 9.52
CA LEU A 10 0.63 0.40 8.11
C LEU A 10 -0.21 1.67 7.87
N LEU A 11 -1.39 1.75 8.48
CA LEU A 11 -2.28 2.92 8.35
C LEU A 11 -1.62 4.18 8.92
N ARG A 12 -0.92 4.05 10.05
CA ARG A 12 -0.18 5.16 10.65
C ARG A 12 0.90 5.67 9.69
N ILE A 13 1.73 4.79 9.15
CA ILE A 13 2.80 5.15 8.18
C ILE A 13 2.22 5.85 6.95
N ALA A 14 1.16 5.29 6.36
CA ALA A 14 0.52 5.89 5.19
C ALA A 14 -0.11 7.27 5.50
N SER A 15 -0.72 7.42 6.68
CA SER A 15 -1.30 8.69 7.12
C SER A 15 -0.23 9.75 7.37
N GLU A 16 0.88 9.40 8.04
CA GLU A 16 1.99 10.33 8.27
C GLU A 16 2.62 10.79 6.95
N TYR A 17 2.80 9.87 5.98
CA TYR A 17 3.31 10.23 4.67
C TYR A 17 2.40 11.21 3.93
N ARG A 18 1.08 11.10 4.07
CA ARG A 18 0.14 12.04 3.44
C ARG A 18 0.17 13.44 4.06
N LYS A 19 0.72 13.59 5.28
CA LYS A 19 0.88 14.90 5.93
C LYS A 19 2.09 15.67 5.41
N THR A 20 2.95 15.07 4.60
CA THR A 20 4.04 15.81 3.95
C THR A 20 3.45 16.75 2.90
N ASP A 21 3.90 18.00 2.89
CA ASP A 21 3.49 18.97 1.88
C ASP A 21 3.75 18.39 0.47
N ASP A 22 2.75 18.46 -0.40
CA ASP A 22 2.75 18.05 -1.81
C ASP A 22 2.23 16.64 -2.17
N ILE A 23 1.60 15.90 -1.23
CA ILE A 23 0.84 14.69 -1.59
C ILE A 23 -0.62 15.07 -1.94
N PRO A 24 -1.08 14.88 -3.19
CA PRO A 24 -2.44 15.21 -3.57
C PRO A 24 -3.48 14.34 -2.87
N ASP A 25 -4.69 14.88 -2.72
CA ASP A 25 -5.85 14.12 -2.30
C ASP A 25 -6.09 12.92 -3.22
N GLY A 26 -6.47 11.79 -2.61
CA GLY A 26 -6.69 10.52 -3.31
C GLY A 26 -5.41 9.72 -3.58
N GLY A 27 -5.47 8.87 -4.60
CA GLY A 27 -4.40 7.93 -4.94
C GLY A 27 -4.06 6.96 -3.80
N TYR A 28 -2.93 6.29 -3.96
CA TYR A 28 -2.47 5.21 -3.09
C TYR A 28 -1.06 5.52 -2.59
N VAL A 29 -0.84 5.35 -1.29
CA VAL A 29 0.50 5.30 -0.70
C VAL A 29 0.94 3.84 -0.71
N ALA A 30 2.08 3.57 -1.34
CA ALA A 30 2.68 2.26 -1.39
C ALA A 30 3.66 2.08 -0.21
N VAL A 31 3.53 0.97 0.52
CA VAL A 31 4.33 0.64 1.70
C VAL A 31 4.85 -0.78 1.57
N HIS A 32 6.16 -0.97 1.60
CA HIS A 32 6.80 -2.28 1.56
C HIS A 32 7.68 -2.46 2.80
N ASN A 33 7.53 -3.58 3.52
CA ASN A 33 8.25 -3.83 4.79
C ASN A 33 8.21 -2.64 5.76
N LEU A 34 7.02 -2.04 5.94
CA LEU A 34 6.78 -0.85 6.78
C LEU A 34 7.58 0.40 6.40
N LYS A 35 8.03 0.49 5.14
CA LYS A 35 8.66 1.69 4.58
C LYS A 35 7.85 2.20 3.40
N VAL A 36 7.63 3.51 3.34
CA VAL A 36 6.95 4.11 2.19
C VAL A 36 7.86 4.04 0.98
N VAL A 37 7.35 3.50 -0.11
CA VAL A 37 8.07 3.44 -1.40
C VAL A 37 7.56 4.50 -2.38
N GLY A 38 6.43 5.15 -2.07
CA GLY A 38 5.96 6.35 -2.76
C GLY A 38 4.45 6.50 -2.77
N TRP A 39 3.98 7.43 -3.61
CA TRP A 39 2.56 7.65 -3.88
C TRP A 39 2.28 7.59 -5.38
N SER A 40 1.08 7.13 -5.76
CA SER A 40 0.61 7.12 -7.14
C SER A 40 -0.91 7.25 -7.20
N ARG A 41 -1.44 7.96 -8.20
CA ARG A 41 -2.88 7.87 -8.54
C ARG A 41 -3.26 6.51 -9.10
N ASP A 42 -2.33 5.84 -9.75
CA ASP A 42 -2.54 4.53 -10.33
C ASP A 42 -1.45 3.57 -9.82
N VAL A 43 -1.79 2.78 -8.81
CA VAL A 43 -0.89 1.76 -8.28
C VAL A 43 -0.88 0.50 -9.15
N LYS A 44 -1.95 0.28 -9.93
CA LYS A 44 -2.05 -0.87 -10.84
C LYS A 44 -1.13 -0.68 -12.05
N GLY A 45 -1.07 0.53 -12.62
CA GLY A 45 -0.12 0.88 -13.68
C GLY A 45 1.35 0.76 -13.26
N LYS A 46 1.66 0.95 -11.97
CA LYS A 46 3.01 0.80 -11.40
C LYS A 46 3.33 -0.60 -10.88
N SER A 47 2.46 -1.59 -11.14
CA SER A 47 2.65 -2.94 -10.59
C SER A 47 3.99 -3.58 -10.96
N HIS A 48 4.55 -3.24 -12.11
CA HIS A 48 5.87 -3.71 -12.57
C HIS A 48 7.06 -3.14 -11.76
N GLU A 49 6.88 -2.01 -11.07
CA GLU A 49 7.90 -1.37 -10.23
C GLU A 49 7.78 -1.78 -8.75
N LEU A 50 6.71 -2.52 -8.40
CA LEU A 50 6.36 -2.88 -7.04
C LEU A 50 6.55 -4.38 -6.82
N LEU A 51 6.91 -4.75 -5.60
CA LEU A 51 7.15 -6.14 -5.23
C LEU A 51 5.91 -6.78 -4.59
N PRO A 52 5.71 -8.10 -4.74
CA PRO A 52 4.77 -8.85 -3.92
C PRO A 52 4.98 -8.57 -2.42
N GLY A 53 3.90 -8.49 -1.65
CA GLY A 53 3.95 -8.08 -0.24
C GLY A 53 3.92 -6.57 -0.01
N THR A 54 3.94 -5.75 -1.08
CA THR A 54 3.69 -4.31 -0.98
C THR A 54 2.23 -4.05 -0.67
N TRP A 55 1.98 -3.11 0.25
CA TRP A 55 0.66 -2.61 0.56
C TRP A 55 0.39 -1.31 -0.19
N ALA A 56 -0.81 -1.15 -0.72
CA ALA A 56 -1.33 0.11 -1.21
C ALA A 56 -2.46 0.57 -0.28
N VAL A 57 -2.35 1.79 0.23
CA VAL A 57 -3.33 2.40 1.13
C VAL A 57 -3.94 3.63 0.48
N ASP A 58 -5.24 3.60 0.21
CA ASP A 58 -5.94 4.76 -0.36
C ASP A 58 -6.16 5.88 0.68
N ALA A 59 -6.70 7.01 0.24
CA ALA A 59 -6.94 8.15 1.13
C ALA A 59 -8.03 7.88 2.20
N LEU A 60 -8.84 6.84 2.02
CA LEU A 60 -9.89 6.42 2.96
C LEU A 60 -9.40 5.34 3.93
N GLY A 61 -8.17 4.84 3.77
CA GLY A 61 -7.59 3.78 4.59
C GLY A 61 -7.95 2.36 4.14
N HIS A 62 -8.52 2.19 2.94
CA HIS A 62 -8.63 0.87 2.34
C HIS A 62 -7.25 0.34 1.98
N LYS A 63 -7.06 -0.96 2.19
CA LYS A 63 -5.78 -1.63 2.05
C LYS A 63 -5.86 -2.66 0.95
N PHE A 64 -4.86 -2.65 0.09
CA PHE A 64 -4.69 -3.61 -0.98
C PHE A 64 -3.31 -4.23 -0.83
N LEU A 65 -3.25 -5.55 -0.79
CA LEU A 65 -1.99 -6.29 -0.75
C LEU A 65 -1.63 -6.73 -2.16
N ALA A 66 -0.42 -6.38 -2.59
CA ALA A 66 0.19 -6.92 -3.79
C ALA A 66 0.46 -8.41 -3.59
N ILE A 67 -0.20 -9.25 -4.38
CA ILE A 67 -0.04 -10.71 -4.37
C ILE A 67 0.34 -11.20 -5.76
N GLY A 68 1.06 -12.33 -5.78
CA GLY A 68 1.54 -12.94 -7.03
C GLY A 68 2.61 -12.12 -7.74
N GLY A 69 3.42 -12.81 -8.56
CA GLY A 69 4.57 -12.21 -9.22
C GLY A 69 5.91 -12.59 -8.57
N ASN A 70 6.96 -11.91 -8.98
CA ASN A 70 8.34 -12.07 -8.49
C ASN A 70 9.11 -10.76 -8.77
N ASP A 71 10.39 -10.73 -8.40
CA ASP A 71 11.24 -9.54 -8.55
C ASP A 71 11.48 -9.10 -10.01
N TYR A 72 11.11 -9.93 -11.00
CA TYR A 72 11.24 -9.65 -12.44
C TYR A 72 9.92 -9.25 -13.10
N ASP A 73 8.81 -9.86 -12.69
CA ASP A 73 7.47 -9.64 -13.27
C ASP A 73 6.66 -8.55 -12.54
N GLY A 74 7.11 -8.14 -11.35
CA GLY A 74 6.39 -7.23 -10.46
C GLY A 74 5.09 -7.83 -9.91
N VAL A 75 4.22 -7.00 -9.35
CA VAL A 75 2.92 -7.40 -8.80
C VAL A 75 1.99 -7.90 -9.90
N LYS A 76 1.39 -9.08 -9.73
CA LYS A 76 0.38 -9.60 -10.66
C LYS A 76 -1.04 -9.19 -10.31
N GLU A 77 -1.34 -9.07 -9.02
CA GLU A 77 -2.69 -8.77 -8.56
C GLU A 77 -2.68 -7.97 -7.25
N TRP A 78 -3.74 -7.17 -7.05
CA TRP A 78 -3.98 -6.41 -5.83
C TRP A 78 -5.23 -6.94 -5.14
N GLN A 79 -5.06 -7.55 -3.97
CA GLN A 79 -6.17 -8.08 -3.18
C GLN A 79 -6.61 -7.07 -2.13
N MET A 80 -7.88 -6.67 -2.14
CA MET A 80 -8.43 -5.82 -1.09
C MET A 80 -8.54 -6.61 0.22
N ILE A 81 -7.97 -6.08 1.30
CA ILE A 81 -8.03 -6.69 2.61
C ILE A 81 -9.05 -5.92 3.46
N SER A 82 -10.20 -6.56 3.70
CA SER A 82 -11.27 -6.01 4.52
C SER A 82 -10.87 -6.00 6.00
N HIS A 83 -11.40 -5.03 6.75
CA HIS A 83 -11.42 -5.13 8.19
C HIS A 83 -12.40 -6.22 8.59
N THR A 84 -11.90 -7.30 9.19
CA THR A 84 -12.75 -8.17 10.01
C THR A 84 -12.90 -7.47 11.35
N SER A 85 -14.12 -7.01 11.65
CA SER A 85 -14.51 -6.45 12.95
C SER A 85 -14.23 -7.43 14.09
#